data_AF-A0A529XQ34-F1
#
_entry.id   AF-A0A529XQ34-F1
#
_cell.length_a   1.000
_cell.length_b   1.000
_cell.length_c   1.000
_cell.angle_alpha   90.00
_cell.angle_beta   90.00
_cell.angle_gamma   90.00
#
_symmetry.space_group_name_H-M   'P 1'
#
loop_
_entity.id
_entity.type
_entity.pdbx_description
1 polymer ?
#
loop_
_entity_poly.entity_id
_entity_poly.type
_entity_poly.pdbx_seq_one_letter_code
_entity_poly.pdbx_strand_id
1 'polypeptide(L)' 'MATNPSWILRSHPSAMPTTENWALEDRPVPKASDGELLVKTLWLSVDPYMRGRIS' A
#
# COMPACT_ATOMS: atom_id res chain seq x y z
N MET A 1 -0.54 -2.93 -20.39
CA MET A 1 -1.71 -2.97 -19.48
C MET A 1 -1.49 -1.90 -18.42
N ALA A 2 -2.52 -1.20 -17.97
CA ALA A 2 -2.36 -0.21 -16.90
C ALA A 2 -1.97 -0.93 -15.59
N THR A 3 -0.96 -0.42 -14.88
CA THR A 3 -0.50 -0.96 -13.59
C THR A 3 -0.94 -0.06 -12.44
N ASN A 4 -1.03 -0.65 -11.25
CA ASN A 4 -1.34 -0.03 -9.98
C ASN A 4 -0.17 -0.25 -9.02
N PRO A 5 0.82 0.67 -8.96
CA PRO A 5 1.94 0.58 -8.05
C PRO A 5 1.45 0.53 -6.61
N SER A 6 1.81 -0.54 -5.90
CA SER A 6 1.29 -0.84 -4.57
C SER A 6 2.45 -1.06 -3.59
N TRP A 7 2.45 -0.32 -2.47
CA TRP A 7 3.34 -0.60 -1.36
C TRP A 7 2.80 -1.77 -0.54
N ILE A 8 3.57 -2.85 -0.48
CA ILE A 8 3.25 -4.08 0.25
C ILE A 8 4.18 -4.19 1.46
N LEU A 9 3.62 -4.48 2.64
CA LEU A 9 4.40 -4.85 3.81
C LEU A 9 4.92 -6.29 3.64
N ARG A 10 6.20 -6.46 3.32
CA ARG A 10 6.86 -7.78 3.17
C ARG A 10 7.11 -8.45 4.52
N SER A 11 7.39 -7.66 5.55
CA SER A 11 7.70 -8.16 6.89
C SER A 11 7.36 -7.12 7.95
N HIS A 12 6.97 -7.58 9.14
CA HIS A 12 6.68 -6.69 10.27
C HIS A 12 8.00 -6.22 10.90
N PRO A 13 8.24 -4.91 11.05
CA PRO A 13 9.43 -4.40 11.70
C PRO A 13 9.43 -4.71 13.20
N SER A 14 10.49 -5.36 13.67
CA SER A 14 10.73 -5.57 15.11
C SER A 14 11.16 -4.29 15.84
N ALA A 15 11.72 -3.31 15.12
CA ALA A 15 12.17 -2.02 15.64
C ALA A 15 11.66 -0.87 14.74
N MET A 16 12.54 0.07 14.39
CA MET A 16 12.22 1.09 13.38
C MET A 16 12.03 0.43 12.01
N PRO A 17 11.00 0.81 11.23
CA PRO A 17 10.83 0.32 9.88
C PRO A 17 12.04 0.62 9.01
N THR A 18 12.43 -0.36 8.20
CA THR A 18 13.49 -0.24 7.20
C THR A 18 12.88 -0.41 5.82
N THR A 19 13.64 -0.10 4.77
CA THR A 19 13.21 -0.31 3.38
C THR A 19 12.93 -1.78 3.06
N GLU A 20 13.63 -2.71 3.74
CA GLU A 20 13.47 -4.16 3.56
C GLU A 20 12.09 -4.68 4.00
N ASN A 21 11.39 -3.94 4.87
CA ASN A 21 10.03 -4.28 5.28
C ASN A 21 9.00 -4.06 4.16
N TRP A 22 9.38 -3.42 3.06
CA TRP A 22 8.44 -2.98 2.03
C TRP A 22 8.81 -3.47 0.65
N ALA A 23 7.80 -3.53 -0.22
CA ALA A 23 7.97 -3.69 -1.66
C ALA A 23 7.08 -2.72 -2.40
N LEU A 24 7.60 -2.15 -3.49
CA LEU A 24 6.75 -1.55 -4.51
C LEU A 24 6.50 -2.59 -5.59
N GLU A 25 5.24 -2.98 -5.77
CA GLU A 25 4.85 -3.98 -6.76
C GLU A 25 3.88 -3.37 -7.79
N ASP A 26 4.10 -3.68 -9.06
CA ASP A 26 3.14 -3.38 -10.12
C ASP A 26 2.02 -4.42 -10.10
N ARG A 27 0.83 -4.01 -9.66
CA ARG A 27 -0.37 -4.85 -9.66
C ARG A 27 -1.29 -4.48 -10.82
N PRO A 28 -2.15 -5.39 -11.31
CA PRO A 28 -3.16 -5.01 -12.28
C PRO A 28 -4.14 -3.99 -11.67
N VAL A 29 -4.56 -3.00 -12.46
CA VAL A 29 -5.65 -2.11 -12.05
C VAL A 29 -6.93 -2.94 -11.89
N PRO A 30 -7.58 -2.94 -10.70
CA PRO A 30 -8.79 -3.73 -10.48
C PRO A 30 -9.97 -3.14 -11.25
N LYS A 31 -10.98 -3.98 -11.53
CA LYS A 31 -12.28 -3.55 -12.03
C LYS A 31 -13.23 -3.42 -10.85
N ALA A 32 -13.90 -2.28 -10.73
CA ALA A 32 -14.96 -2.10 -9.74
C ALA A 32 -16.19 -2.93 -10.12
N SER A 33 -16.80 -3.58 -9.13
CA SER A 33 -18.06 -4.31 -9.24
C SER A 33 -19.25 -3.36 -9.00
N ASP A 34 -20.47 -3.88 -9.13
CA ASP A 34 -21.69 -3.12 -8.86
C ASP A 34 -21.68 -2.56 -7.42
N GLY A 35 -21.79 -1.24 -7.30
CA GLY A 35 -21.73 -0.52 -6.03
C GLY A 35 -20.32 -0.13 -5.54
N GLU A 36 -19.26 -0.50 -6.26
CA GLU A 36 -17.88 -0.12 -5.92
C GLU A 36 -17.39 1.09 -6.73
N LEU A 37 -16.32 1.72 -6.23
CA LEU A 37 -15.63 2.82 -6.92
C LEU A 37 -14.16 2.43 -7.17
N LEU A 38 -13.66 2.73 -8.37
CA LEU A 38 -12.23 2.72 -8.65
C LEU A 38 -11.65 4.10 -8.40
N VAL A 39 -10.78 4.23 -7.41
CA VAL A 39 -10.17 5.51 -7.00
C VAL A 39 -8.70 5.55 -7.39
N LYS A 40 -8.26 6.67 -7.99
CA LYS A 40 -6.84 6.97 -8.21
C LYS A 40 -6.32 7.84 -7.07
N THR A 41 -5.42 7.31 -6.26
CA THR A 41 -4.74 8.05 -5.20
C THR A 41 -3.89 9.18 -5.81
N LEU A 42 -4.16 10.43 -5.41
CA LEU A 42 -3.36 11.60 -5.78
C LEU A 42 -2.38 11.98 -4.66
N TRP A 43 -2.79 11.76 -3.41
CA TRP A 43 -2.02 12.04 -2.20
C TRP A 43 -2.25 10.92 -1.19
N LEU A 44 -1.19 10.53 -0.48
CA LEU A 44 -1.23 9.53 0.58
C LEU A 44 -0.70 10.17 1.87
N SER A 45 -1.52 10.20 2.91
CA SER A 45 -1.06 10.60 4.24
C SER A 45 -0.13 9.54 4.81
N VAL A 46 0.91 9.96 5.54
CA VAL A 46 1.79 9.07 6.30
C VAL A 46 1.83 9.60 7.72
N ASP A 47 1.27 8.83 8.65
CA ASP A 47 0.96 9.29 9.99
C ASP A 47 1.65 8.41 11.05
N PRO A 48 2.05 8.97 12.21
CA PRO A 48 2.68 8.19 13.28
C PRO A 48 1.88 6.96 13.73
N TYR A 49 0.54 7.01 13.68
CA TYR A 49 -0.30 5.87 14.07
C TYR A 49 -0.06 4.64 13.17
N MET A 50 0.41 4.83 11.94
CA MET A 50 0.67 3.71 11.01
C MET A 50 1.72 2.76 11.58
N ARG A 51 2.63 3.25 12.44
CA ARG A 51 3.61 2.40 13.14
C ARG A 51 2.94 1.33 14.01
N GLY A 52 1.77 1.62 14.59
CA GLY A 52 0.99 0.65 15.36
C GLY A 52 0.17 -0.32 14.49
N ARG A 53 -0.03 -0.03 13.20
CA ARG A 53 -0.74 -0.91 12.25
C ARG A 53 0.16 -1.93 11.56
N ILE A 54 1.48 -1.75 11.67
CA ILE A 54 2.50 -2.61 11.05
C ILE A 54 3.27 -3.43 12.09
N SER A 55 2.76 -3.58 13.31
CA SER A 55 3.41 -4.32 14.40
C SER A 55 2.48 -5.26 15.12
#